data_AF-A0A1T4VE21-F1
#
_entry.id   AF-A0A1T4VE21-F1
#
_cell.length_a   1.000
_cell.length_b   1.000
_cell.length_c   1.000
_cell.angle_alpha   90.00
_cell.angle_beta   90.00
_cell.angle_gamma   90.00
#
_symmetry.space_group_name_H-M   'P 1'
#
loop_
_entity.id
_entity.type
_entity.pdbx_description
1 polymer ?
#
loop_
_entity_poly.entity_id
_entity_poly.type
_entity_poly.pdbx_seq_one_letter_code
_entity_poly.pdbx_strand_id
1 'polypeptide(L)'
;MQYMPVTKLVELNVNWVRGKDARFTSLLKSLRKGDGIREPILLINCACGKTYILQDGGHRISAAYQRYLETGKDALLPVSVFYSDVP
;
A
#
# COMPACT_ATOMS: atom_id res chain seq x y z
N MET A 1 1.07 -14.63 -1.85
CA MET A 1 1.29 -13.19 -2.12
C MET A 1 0.31 -12.76 -3.21
N GLN A 2 -0.48 -11.71 -2.96
CA GLN A 2 -1.52 -11.21 -3.86
C GLN A 2 -1.07 -9.88 -4.47
N TYR A 3 -1.56 -9.54 -5.67
CA TYR A 3 -1.42 -8.19 -6.21
C TYR A 3 -2.73 -7.44 -6.09
N MET A 4 -2.67 -6.19 -5.63
CA MET A 4 -3.85 -5.34 -5.47
C MET A 4 -3.61 -3.96 -6.11
N PRO A 5 -4.58 -3.43 -6.87
CA PRO A 5 -4.54 -2.05 -7.35
C PRO A 5 -4.41 -1.07 -6.18
N VAL A 6 -3.71 0.05 -6.38
CA VAL A 6 -3.53 1.04 -5.32
C VAL A 6 -4.85 1.71 -4.96
N THR A 7 -5.75 1.88 -5.93
CA THR A 7 -7.11 2.40 -5.68
C THR A 7 -7.88 1.54 -4.69
N LYS A 8 -7.85 0.21 -4.87
CA LYS A 8 -8.48 -0.73 -3.92
C LYS A 8 -7.83 -0.69 -2.54
N LEU A 9 -6.51 -0.52 -2.46
CA LEU A 9 -5.80 -0.43 -1.18
C LEU A 9 -6.17 0.82 -0.37
N VAL A 10 -6.40 1.96 -1.02
CA VAL A 10 -6.80 3.19 -0.33
C VAL A 10 -8.28 3.20 0.06
N GLU A 11 -9.10 2.36 -0.57
CA GLU A 11 -10.50 2.12 -0.19
C GLU A 11 -10.64 1.20 1.04
N LEU A 12 -9.61 0.41 1.36
CA LEU A 12 -9.60 -0.36 2.60
C LEU A 12 -9.66 0.61 3.79
N ASN A 13 -10.44 0.25 4.81
CA ASN A 13 -10.49 0.97 6.07
C ASN A 13 -9.21 0.72 6.91
N VAL A 14 -8.07 1.18 6.38
CA VAL A 14 -6.74 1.11 6.98
C VAL A 14 -6.24 2.51 7.30
N ASN A 15 -5.68 2.69 8.48
CA ASN A 15 -5.14 3.97 8.93
C ASN A 15 -3.61 3.95 8.89
N TRP A 16 -3.00 5.01 8.36
CA TRP A 16 -1.56 5.24 8.46
C TRP A 16 -1.23 6.73 8.37
N VAL A 17 -0.08 7.12 8.93
CA VAL A 17 0.38 8.50 8.86
C VAL A 17 0.88 8.78 7.44
N ARG A 18 0.26 9.77 6.78
CA ARG A 18 0.66 10.24 5.45
C ARG A 18 1.73 11.32 5.57
N GLY A 19 2.98 10.89 5.80
CA GLY A 19 4.14 11.77 5.80
C GLY A 19 4.67 12.03 4.39
N LYS A 20 4.99 13.30 4.08
CA LYS A 20 5.80 13.67 2.90
C LYS A 20 7.28 13.73 3.29
N ASP A 21 7.77 12.66 3.90
CA ASP A 21 9.15 12.58 4.36
C ASP A 21 10.12 12.20 3.22
N ALA A 22 11.40 12.05 3.56
CA ALA A 22 12.44 11.66 2.62
C ALA A 22 12.17 10.28 1.98
N ARG A 23 11.58 9.34 2.73
CA ARG A 23 11.27 7.99 2.23
C ARG A 23 10.14 8.04 1.21
N PHE A 24 9.08 8.78 1.48
CA PHE A 24 8.01 9.04 0.50
C PHE A 24 8.57 9.67 -0.78
N THR A 25 9.38 10.72 -0.65
CA THR A 25 9.91 11.47 -1.79
C THR A 25 10.81 10.59 -2.66
N SER A 26 11.65 9.76 -2.03
CA SER A 26 12.51 8.80 -2.72
C SER A 26 11.69 7.75 -3.50
N LEU A 27 10.68 7.15 -2.85
CA LEU A 27 9.79 6.18 -3.48
C LEU A 27 9.04 6.79 -4.67
N LEU A 28 8.47 7.99 -4.52
CA LEU A 28 7.76 8.67 -5.60
C LEU A 28 8.68 8.97 -6.78
N LYS A 29 9.92 9.41 -6.51
CA LYS A 29 10.92 9.65 -7.56
C LYS A 29 11.27 8.37 -8.32
N SER A 30 11.44 7.26 -7.62
CA SER A 30 11.69 5.93 -8.22
C SER A 30 10.51 5.49 -9.09
N LEU A 31 9.28 5.57 -8.59
CA LEU A 31 8.06 5.26 -9.35
C LEU A 31 7.91 6.12 -10.62
N ARG A 32 8.28 7.40 -10.56
CA ARG A 32 8.25 8.30 -11.74
C ARG A 32 9.26 7.90 -12.82
N LYS A 33 10.36 7.24 -12.45
CA LYS A 33 11.35 6.69 -13.39
C LYS A 33 10.91 5.36 -14.02
N GLY A 34 9.79 4.79 -13.56
CA GLY A 34 9.28 3.50 -14.04
C GLY A 34 9.69 2.32 -13.17
N ASP A 35 10.35 2.54 -12.04
CA ASP A 35 10.61 1.47 -11.08
C ASP A 35 9.29 0.98 -10.46
N GLY A 36 9.21 -0.31 -10.15
CA GLY A 36 8.08 -0.92 -9.46
C GLY A 36 8.31 -1.07 -7.95
N ILE A 37 7.23 -1.16 -7.18
CA ILE A 37 7.28 -1.57 -5.77
C ILE A 37 7.42 -3.09 -5.69
N ARG A 38 8.54 -3.57 -5.16
CA ARG A 38 8.83 -5.01 -4.99
C ARG A 38 8.51 -5.52 -3.59
N GLU A 39 8.65 -4.66 -2.58
CA GLU A 39 8.34 -4.99 -1.19
C GLU A 39 6.83 -5.02 -0.96
N PRO A 40 6.29 -6.09 -0.35
CA PRO A 40 4.85 -6.21 -0.15
C PRO A 40 4.32 -5.17 0.84
N ILE A 41 3.07 -4.76 0.64
CA ILE A 41 2.24 -4.12 1.66
C ILE A 41 1.84 -5.21 2.66
N LEU A 42 2.13 -4.99 3.94
CA LEU A 42 1.80 -5.96 4.99
C LEU A 42 0.49 -5.52 5.65
N LEU A 43 -0.54 -6.35 5.50
CA LEU A 43 -1.85 -6.15 6.11
C LEU A 43 -2.12 -7.28 7.09
N ILE A 44 -2.77 -6.95 8.20
CA ILE A 44 -3.34 -7.93 9.13
C ILE A 44 -4.85 -7.91 8.92
N ASN A 45 -5.46 -9.05 8.64
CA ASN A 45 -6.91 -9.19 8.64
C ASN A 45 -7.38 -9.58 10.04
N CYS A 46 -8.22 -8.74 10.64
CA CYS A 46 -8.81 -9.02 11.94
C CYS A 46 -9.72 -10.26 11.85
N ALA A 47 -9.87 -11.01 12.95
CA ALA A 47 -10.67 -12.24 12.99
C ALA A 47 -12.12 -12.10 12.49
N CYS A 48 -12.68 -10.89 12.49
CA CYS A 48 -14.01 -10.60 11.93
C CYS A 48 -14.07 -10.61 10.40
N GLY A 49 -12.93 -10.69 9.70
CA GLY A 49 -12.80 -10.71 8.23
C GLY A 49 -13.10 -9.37 7.53
N LYS A 50 -13.50 -8.33 8.28
CA LYS A 50 -14.04 -7.07 7.74
C LYS A 50 -13.08 -5.89 7.85
N THR A 51 -12.04 -6.02 8.65
CA THR A 51 -11.12 -4.91 8.96
C THR A 51 -9.70 -5.34 8.70
N TYR A 52 -8.97 -4.48 7.99
CA TYR A 52 -7.54 -4.62 7.80
C TYR A 52 -6.80 -3.63 8.69
N ILE A 53 -5.64 -4.04 9.21
CA ILE A 53 -4.69 -3.15 9.88
C ILE A 53 -3.45 -3.11 9.02
N LEU A 54 -2.97 -1.90 8.70
CA LEU A 54 -1.71 -1.73 7.99
C LEU A 54 -0.56 -1.94 8.97
N GLN A 55 0.23 -2.99 8.74
CA GLN A 55 1.44 -3.27 9.51
C GLN A 55 2.65 -2.56 8.90
N ASP A 56 2.80 -2.60 7.56
CA ASP A 56 3.86 -1.89 6.84
C ASP A 56 3.44 -1.55 5.40
N GLY A 57 4.03 -0.49 4.85
CA GLY A 57 3.84 -0.10 3.45
C GLY A 57 3.06 1.20 3.24
N GLY A 58 2.76 1.97 4.29
CA GLY A 58 2.03 3.23 4.17
C GLY A 58 2.68 4.22 3.19
N HIS A 59 4.00 4.37 3.22
CA HIS A 59 4.71 5.21 2.26
C HIS A 59 4.65 4.68 0.82
N ARG A 60 4.63 3.36 0.64
CA ARG A 60 4.53 2.71 -0.68
C ARG A 60 3.14 2.92 -1.27
N ILE A 61 2.08 2.75 -0.46
CA ILE A 61 0.70 3.09 -0.85
C ILE A 61 0.59 4.57 -1.20
N SER A 62 1.05 5.46 -0.33
CA SER A 62 0.98 6.92 -0.55
C SER A 62 1.70 7.33 -1.84
N ALA A 63 2.91 6.82 -2.10
CA ALA A 63 3.68 7.16 -3.29
C ALA A 63 3.03 6.61 -4.57
N ALA A 64 2.54 5.36 -4.54
CA ALA A 64 1.83 4.76 -5.66
C ALA A 64 0.50 5.48 -5.95
N TYR A 65 -0.23 5.87 -4.91
CA TYR A 65 -1.49 6.60 -5.06
C TYR A 65 -1.26 8.00 -5.61
N GLN A 66 -0.23 8.70 -5.12
CA GLN A 66 0.18 9.98 -5.69
C GLN A 66 0.53 9.85 -7.18
N ARG A 67 1.23 8.77 -7.57
CA ARG A 67 1.55 8.49 -8.97
C ARG A 67 0.31 8.20 -9.82
N TYR A 68 -0.67 7.49 -9.26
CA TYR A 68 -1.98 7.28 -9.88
C TYR A 68 -2.69 8.62 -10.12
N LEU A 69 -2.76 9.50 -9.11
CA LEU A 69 -3.36 10.83 -9.27
C LEU A 69 -2.66 11.68 -10.36
N GLU A 70 -1.35 11.50 -10.55
CA GLU A 70 -0.58 12.20 -11.59
C GLU A 70 -0.78 11.66 -13.01
N THR A 71 -1.21 10.40 -13.17
CA THR A 71 -1.16 9.72 -14.48
C THR A 71 -2.42 8.98 -14.89
N GLY A 72 -3.34 8.75 -13.98
CA GLY A 72 -4.46 7.83 -14.13
C GLY A 72 -4.07 6.35 -14.21
N LYS A 73 -2.78 6.00 -14.08
CA LYS A 73 -2.32 4.61 -14.19
C LYS A 73 -2.32 3.94 -12.82
N ASP A 74 -3.20 2.98 -12.65
CA ASP A 74 -3.35 2.24 -11.39
C ASP A 74 -2.28 1.15 -11.29
N ALA A 75 -1.39 1.28 -10.30
CA ALA A 75 -0.30 0.34 -10.10
C ALA A 75 -0.75 -0.87 -9.27
N LEU A 76 -0.36 -2.07 -9.69
CA LEU A 76 -0.52 -3.28 -8.91
C LEU A 76 0.58 -3.40 -7.87
N LEU A 77 0.22 -3.36 -6.59
CA LEU A 77 1.13 -3.50 -5.47
C LEU A 77 1.12 -4.95 -4.96
N PRO A 78 2.27 -5.56 -4.66
CA PRO A 78 2.32 -6.81 -3.92
C PRO A 78 1.77 -6.59 -2.52
N VAL A 79 0.91 -7.49 -2.05
CA VAL A 79 0.26 -7.47 -0.75
C VAL A 79 0.42 -8.84 -0.10
N SER A 80 0.78 -8.82 1.18
CA SER A 80 0.78 -9.98 2.05
C SER A 80 -0.22 -9.74 3.17
N VAL A 81 -1.24 -10.59 3.24
CA VAL A 81 -2.27 -10.54 4.28
C VAL A 81 -1.94 -11.62 5.30
N PHE A 82 -1.70 -11.21 6.54
CA PHE A 82 -1.64 -12.10 7.68
C PHE A 82 -3.04 -12.26 8.28
N TYR A 83 -3.47 -13.50 8.46
CA TYR A 83 -4.72 -13.81 9.13
C TYR A 83 -4.42 -14.05 10.61
N SER A 84 -5.03 -13.23 11.47
CA SER A 84 -4.86 -13.37 12.91
C SER A 84 -5.77 -14.49 13.42
N ASP A 85 -5.24 -15.69 13.52
CA ASP A 85 -5.94 -16.89 14.02
C ASP A 85 -6.03 -16.90 15.56
N VAL A 86 -6.23 -15.74 16.20
CA VAL A 86 -6.32 -15.68 17.67
C VAL A 86 -7.61 -16.40 18.09
N PRO A 87 -7.52 -17.55 18.79
CA PRO A 87 -8.68 -18.30 19.26
C PRO A 87 -9.49 -17.56 20.32
#